data_AF-A0A2G6DLK7-F1
#
_entry.id   AF-A0A2G6DLK7-F1
#
_cell.length_a   1.000
_cell.length_b   1.000
_cell.length_c   1.000
_cell.angle_alpha   90.00
_cell.angle_beta   90.00
_cell.angle_gamma   90.00
#
_symmetry.space_group_name_H-M   'P 1'
#
loop_
_entity.id
_entity.type
_entity.pdbx_description
1 polymer ?
#
loop_
_entity_poly.entity_id
_entity_poly.type
_entity_poly.pdbx_seq_one_letter_code
_entity_poly.pdbx_strand_id
1 'polypeptide(L)'
;MLYLLDRYLVYGQQWPSLTDTLDFGGRDTEVSGLQWFLGLLLYFIDLSVIIFIFWSVRRTDQRSLRQDAQLIARCSAYVVRAAFWSVLLIGLADTVLSFMRIEAIAPPSWVSQTWWTGLEQAHTRGMTVHYPLMALSFVIAFFNRSLGFIWLAVLVVFAEFAIVLSRFIFSYEQAFMGDLVRFWYAALFLFASAYTLVEDGHVRVDIIYTHFSRKTKAWVNALGSLLLGLPLCWVIFIMGMGTPQSSLIAPVLSFEISQSAYGMYVQYLMAGFLIIFALSMALIFISYFLDSVADLSGESDRVDDNDTEATKAVYPERDTLKELA
;
A
#
# COMPACT_ATOMS: atom_id res chain seq x y z
N MET A 1 -9.10 5.87 -5.33
CA MET A 1 -8.16 6.93 -4.95
C MET A 1 -8.87 8.13 -4.32
N LEU A 2 -9.86 8.75 -4.99
CA LEU A 2 -10.65 9.86 -4.41
C LEU A 2 -11.22 9.54 -3.02
N TYR A 3 -11.86 8.39 -2.86
CA TYR A 3 -12.36 7.94 -1.56
C TYR A 3 -11.28 7.93 -0.45
N LEU A 4 -10.05 7.53 -0.76
CA LEU A 4 -8.96 7.52 0.24
C LEU A 4 -8.53 8.93 0.61
N LEU A 5 -8.49 9.84 -0.36
CA LEU A 5 -8.18 11.26 -0.14
C LEU A 5 -9.25 11.91 0.75
N ASP A 6 -10.53 11.70 0.42
CA ASP A 6 -11.67 12.17 1.20
C ASP A 6 -11.56 11.70 2.67
N ARG A 7 -11.39 10.39 2.90
CA ARG A 7 -11.27 9.86 4.27
C ARG A 7 -10.05 10.39 5.01
N TYR A 8 -8.93 10.60 4.32
CA TYR A 8 -7.75 11.22 4.92
C TYR A 8 -7.99 12.67 5.34
N LEU A 9 -8.64 13.47 4.49
CA LEU A 9 -8.93 14.88 4.77
C LEU A 9 -9.98 15.01 5.88
N VAL A 10 -11.06 14.24 5.80
CA VAL A 10 -12.17 14.31 6.77
C VAL A 10 -11.73 13.81 8.15
N TYR A 11 -11.06 12.66 8.24
CA TYR A 11 -10.70 12.08 9.54
C TYR A 11 -9.31 12.46 10.02
N GLY A 12 -8.32 12.55 9.13
CA GLY A 12 -6.94 12.90 9.47
C GLY A 12 -6.75 14.39 9.69
N GLN A 13 -7.35 15.24 8.85
CA GLN A 13 -7.23 16.71 8.92
C GLN A 13 -8.47 17.39 9.51
N GLN A 14 -9.47 16.62 9.95
CA GLN A 14 -10.72 17.12 10.54
C GLN A 14 -11.50 18.07 9.61
N TRP A 15 -11.42 17.85 8.29
CA TRP A 15 -12.26 18.58 7.34
C TRP A 15 -13.72 18.12 7.47
N PRO A 16 -14.70 19.01 7.24
CA PRO A 16 -16.08 18.58 7.24
C PRO A 16 -16.36 17.67 6.05
N SER A 17 -17.23 16.69 6.27
CA SER A 17 -17.65 15.82 5.18
C SER A 17 -18.58 16.58 4.22
N LEU A 18 -18.67 16.08 2.97
CA LEU A 18 -19.62 16.60 1.99
C LEU A 18 -21.07 16.55 2.49
N THR A 19 -21.42 15.52 3.26
CA THR A 19 -22.76 15.37 3.84
C THR A 19 -23.05 16.41 4.92
N ASP A 20 -22.05 16.78 5.71
CA ASP A 20 -22.20 17.82 6.74
C ASP A 20 -22.24 19.22 6.13
N THR A 21 -21.51 19.44 5.03
CA THR A 21 -21.42 20.76 4.37
C THR A 21 -22.66 21.10 3.55
N LEU A 22 -23.26 20.11 2.89
CA LEU A 22 -24.43 20.28 2.02
C LEU A 22 -25.76 20.00 2.74
N ASP A 23 -25.72 19.72 4.04
CA ASP A 23 -26.87 19.37 4.89
C ASP A 23 -27.82 18.32 4.27
N PHE A 24 -27.26 17.35 3.55
CA PHE A 24 -28.06 16.26 2.95
C PHE A 24 -28.72 15.35 4.00
N GLY A 25 -28.45 15.56 5.29
CA GLY A 25 -28.94 14.77 6.42
C GLY A 25 -29.85 15.51 7.40
N GLY A 26 -30.16 16.80 7.20
CA GLY A 26 -30.98 17.60 8.12
C GLY A 26 -30.39 17.64 9.53
N ARG A 27 -29.06 17.65 9.64
CA ARG A 27 -28.37 17.72 10.93
C ARG A 27 -28.01 19.17 11.14
N ASP A 28 -28.69 19.82 12.08
CA ASP A 28 -28.39 21.17 12.60
C ASP A 28 -26.99 21.20 13.23
N THR A 29 -25.97 21.05 12.40
CA THR A 29 -24.57 21.19 12.78
C THR A 29 -24.20 22.62 12.44
N GLU A 30 -23.94 23.44 13.47
CA GLU A 30 -23.39 24.77 13.28
C GLU A 30 -21.95 24.63 12.77
N VAL A 31 -21.80 24.55 11.44
CA VAL A 31 -20.50 24.49 10.79
C VAL A 31 -19.93 25.90 10.74
N SER A 32 -18.74 26.10 11.30
CA SER A 32 -18.06 27.39 11.22
C SER A 32 -17.83 27.81 9.76
N GLY A 33 -17.79 29.12 9.47
CA GLY A 33 -17.62 29.60 8.08
C GLY A 33 -16.36 29.07 7.38
N LEU A 34 -15.28 28.83 8.14
CA LEU A 34 -14.05 28.20 7.62
C LEU A 34 -14.28 26.74 7.25
N GLN A 35 -14.96 25.96 8.11
CA GLN A 35 -15.27 24.56 7.83
C GLN A 35 -16.17 24.45 6.59
N TRP A 36 -17.22 25.27 6.49
CA TRP A 36 -18.07 25.28 5.30
C TRP A 36 -17.28 25.56 4.00
N PHE A 37 -16.34 26.52 4.05
CA PHE A 37 -15.43 26.79 2.94
C PHE A 37 -14.54 25.59 2.59
N LEU A 38 -13.95 24.92 3.59
CA LEU A 38 -13.14 23.71 3.38
C LEU A 38 -13.96 22.57 2.74
N GLY A 39 -15.22 22.39 3.16
CA GLY A 39 -16.12 21.40 2.58
C GLY A 39 -16.47 21.69 1.11
N LEU A 40 -16.71 22.95 0.77
CA LEU A 40 -16.87 23.36 -0.63
C LEU A 40 -15.59 23.16 -1.45
N LEU A 41 -14.43 23.50 -0.88
CA LEU A 41 -13.15 23.30 -1.54
C LEU A 41 -12.92 21.81 -1.84
N LEU A 42 -13.24 20.92 -0.89
CA LEU A 42 -13.20 19.47 -1.10
C LEU A 42 -14.14 19.03 -2.24
N TYR A 43 -15.38 19.53 -2.25
CA TYR A 43 -16.33 19.27 -3.34
C TYR A 43 -15.78 19.67 -4.72
N PHE A 44 -15.18 20.86 -4.83
CA PHE A 44 -14.59 21.31 -6.08
C PHE A 44 -13.36 20.50 -6.48
N ILE A 45 -12.54 20.04 -5.52
CA ILE A 45 -11.43 19.13 -5.78
C ILE A 45 -11.97 17.82 -6.39
N ASP A 46 -12.95 17.19 -5.76
CA ASP A 46 -13.53 15.93 -6.24
C ASP A 46 -14.13 16.09 -7.64
N LEU A 47 -14.88 17.16 -7.87
CA LEU A 47 -15.46 17.46 -9.18
C LEU A 47 -14.38 17.71 -10.22
N SER A 48 -13.32 18.44 -9.88
CA SER A 48 -12.21 18.73 -10.80
C SER A 48 -11.48 17.46 -11.23
N VAL A 49 -11.31 16.49 -10.32
CA VAL A 49 -10.70 15.19 -10.64
C VAL A 49 -11.60 14.38 -11.56
N ILE A 50 -12.91 14.35 -11.32
CA ILE A 50 -13.87 13.65 -12.19
C ILE A 50 -13.86 14.27 -13.60
N ILE A 51 -13.91 15.60 -13.70
CA ILE A 51 -13.83 16.32 -14.97
C ILE A 51 -12.50 16.03 -15.66
N PHE A 52 -11.39 16.05 -14.92
CA PHE A 52 -10.06 15.76 -15.46
C PHE A 52 -9.97 14.33 -16.00
N ILE A 53 -10.50 13.33 -15.29
CA ILE A 53 -10.55 11.94 -15.77
C ILE A 53 -11.34 11.86 -17.07
N PHE A 54 -12.53 12.44 -17.10
CA PHE A 54 -13.39 12.42 -18.29
C PHE A 54 -12.75 13.15 -19.48
N TRP A 55 -12.12 14.29 -19.23
CA TRP A 55 -11.37 15.04 -20.22
C TRP A 55 -10.15 14.27 -20.73
N SER A 56 -9.39 13.64 -19.83
CA SER A 56 -8.22 12.83 -20.17
C SER A 56 -8.61 11.62 -21.01
N VAL A 57 -9.69 10.92 -20.65
CA VAL A 57 -10.20 9.78 -21.43
C VAL A 57 -10.58 10.24 -22.85
N ARG A 58 -11.34 11.34 -22.98
CA ARG A 58 -11.73 11.89 -24.29
C ARG A 58 -10.59 12.44 -25.13
N ARG A 59 -9.48 12.85 -24.52
CA ARG A 59 -8.28 13.29 -25.25
C ARG A 59 -7.40 12.14 -25.71
N THR A 60 -7.63 10.94 -25.19
CA THR A 60 -6.75 9.79 -25.35
C THR A 60 -7.42 8.72 -26.23
N ASP A 61 -8.13 9.14 -27.28
CA ASP A 61 -8.85 8.25 -28.20
C ASP A 61 -7.93 7.28 -28.98
N GLN A 62 -6.60 7.43 -28.89
CA GLN A 62 -5.63 6.59 -29.60
C GLN A 62 -4.86 5.60 -28.71
N ARG A 63 -5.05 5.60 -27.37
CA ARG A 63 -4.39 4.59 -26.53
C ARG A 63 -5.14 3.27 -26.56
N SER A 64 -4.39 2.19 -26.58
CA SER A 64 -4.93 0.84 -26.45
C SER A 64 -5.34 0.55 -25.01
N LEU A 65 -6.34 -0.31 -24.83
CA LEU A 65 -6.74 -0.79 -23.51
C LEU A 65 -5.57 -1.52 -22.82
N ARG A 66 -4.72 -2.17 -23.62
CA ARG A 66 -3.52 -2.86 -23.16
C ARG A 66 -2.44 -1.90 -22.64
N GLN A 67 -2.26 -0.74 -23.27
CA GLN A 67 -1.34 0.29 -22.74
C GLN A 67 -1.84 0.81 -21.39
N ASP A 68 -3.14 1.08 -21.26
CA ASP A 68 -3.71 1.54 -19.99
C ASP A 68 -3.59 0.47 -18.89
N ALA A 69 -3.82 -0.80 -19.22
CA ALA A 69 -3.58 -1.93 -18.31
C ALA A 69 -2.13 -1.93 -17.80
N GLN A 70 -1.14 -1.84 -18.69
CA GLN A 70 0.27 -1.80 -18.32
C GLN A 70 0.63 -0.61 -17.45
N LEU A 71 0.09 0.59 -17.73
CA LEU A 71 0.32 1.77 -16.90
C LEU A 71 -0.21 1.58 -15.48
N ILE A 72 -1.40 1.01 -15.34
CA ILE A 72 -2.02 0.73 -14.04
C ILE A 72 -1.21 -0.33 -13.28
N ALA A 73 -0.76 -1.40 -13.96
CA ALA A 73 0.12 -2.40 -13.36
C ALA A 73 1.45 -1.81 -12.88
N ARG A 74 2.08 -0.94 -13.70
CA ARG A 74 3.31 -0.21 -13.33
C ARG A 74 3.08 0.69 -12.10
N CYS A 75 1.91 1.34 -12.02
CA CYS A 75 1.52 2.14 -10.86
C CYS A 75 1.41 1.29 -9.58
N SER A 76 0.71 0.15 -9.65
CA SER A 76 0.60 -0.77 -8.51
C SER A 76 1.97 -1.29 -8.06
N ALA A 77 2.82 -1.69 -9.00
CA ALA A 77 4.18 -2.13 -8.70
C ALA A 77 5.01 -1.05 -8.00
N TYR A 78 4.87 0.22 -8.39
CA TYR A 78 5.52 1.34 -7.70
C TYR A 78 5.00 1.51 -6.26
N VAL A 79 3.69 1.44 -6.04
CA VAL A 79 3.09 1.51 -4.69
C VAL A 79 3.66 0.40 -3.80
N VAL A 80 3.73 -0.83 -4.31
CA VAL A 80 4.28 -1.99 -3.59
C VAL A 80 5.77 -1.81 -3.29
N ARG A 81 6.57 -1.30 -4.25
CA ARG A 81 7.99 -0.97 -4.03
C ARG A 81 8.18 0.09 -2.94
N ALA A 82 7.41 1.17 -2.97
CA ALA A 82 7.49 2.23 -1.97
C ALA A 82 7.11 1.72 -0.58
N ALA A 83 6.08 0.88 -0.50
CA ALA A 83 5.67 0.24 0.75
C ALA A 83 6.75 -0.70 1.30
N PHE A 84 7.39 -1.50 0.45
CA PHE A 84 8.52 -2.35 0.81
C PHE A 84 9.66 -1.55 1.45
N TRP A 85 10.12 -0.49 0.78
CA TRP A 85 11.21 0.35 1.29
C TRP A 85 10.83 1.04 2.60
N SER A 86 9.57 1.45 2.73
CA SER A 86 9.06 2.07 3.96
C SER A 86 9.16 1.11 5.13
N VAL A 87 8.71 -0.13 4.94
CA VAL A 87 8.76 -1.16 5.98
C VAL A 87 10.19 -1.53 6.35
N LEU A 88 11.07 -1.65 5.36
CA LEU A 88 12.48 -1.97 5.62
C LEU A 88 13.14 -0.86 6.45
N LEU A 89 13.04 0.39 6.00
CA LEU A 89 13.70 1.52 6.65
C LEU A 89 13.11 1.81 8.04
N ILE A 90 11.78 1.81 8.16
CA ILE A 90 11.11 2.05 9.45
C ILE A 90 11.38 0.90 10.41
N GLY A 91 11.31 -0.35 9.95
CA GLY A 91 11.60 -1.52 10.78
C GLY A 91 13.00 -1.47 11.37
N LEU A 92 14.02 -1.16 10.55
CA LEU A 92 15.39 -1.00 11.02
C LEU A 92 15.55 0.19 11.97
N ALA A 93 15.01 1.36 11.60
CA ALA A 93 15.16 2.57 12.39
C ALA A 93 14.46 2.47 13.76
N ASP A 94 13.20 2.00 13.81
CA ASP A 94 12.47 1.88 15.06
C ASP A 94 13.06 0.76 15.95
N THR A 95 13.62 -0.31 15.36
CA THR A 95 14.36 -1.32 16.14
C THR A 95 15.54 -0.71 16.86
N VAL A 96 16.36 0.11 16.18
CA VAL A 96 17.50 0.79 16.78
C VAL A 96 17.05 1.76 17.88
N LEU A 97 16.03 2.57 17.61
CA LEU A 97 15.50 3.51 18.60
C LEU A 97 14.91 2.80 19.82
N SER A 98 14.20 1.70 19.60
CA SER A 98 13.60 0.90 20.67
C SER A 98 14.67 0.18 21.49
N PHE A 99 15.72 -0.35 20.86
CA PHE A 99 16.87 -0.94 21.55
C PHE A 99 17.61 0.11 22.41
N MET A 100 17.95 1.26 21.85
CA MET A 100 18.62 2.34 22.59
C MET A 100 17.80 2.82 23.79
N ARG A 101 16.47 2.92 23.64
CA ARG A 101 15.56 3.26 24.73
C ARG A 101 15.61 2.24 25.86
N ILE A 102 15.58 0.95 25.54
CA ILE A 102 15.56 -0.15 26.52
C ILE A 102 16.87 -0.24 27.29
N GLU A 103 17.99 -0.17 26.58
CA GLU A 103 19.33 -0.24 27.16
C GLU A 103 19.79 1.10 27.78
N ALA A 104 18.89 2.10 27.83
CA ALA A 104 19.15 3.45 28.33
C ALA A 104 20.42 4.10 27.75
N ILE A 105 20.68 3.86 26.46
CA ILE A 105 21.85 4.38 25.75
C ILE A 105 21.65 5.88 25.54
N ALA A 106 22.65 6.67 25.93
CA ALA A 106 22.62 8.12 25.75
C ALA A 106 22.52 8.49 24.26
N PRO A 107 21.80 9.57 23.91
CA PRO A 107 21.75 10.05 22.53
C PRO A 107 23.14 10.44 22.05
N PRO A 108 23.42 10.30 20.74
CA PRO A 108 24.65 10.82 20.14
C PRO A 108 24.80 12.32 20.39
N SER A 109 26.04 12.81 20.50
CA SER A 109 26.33 14.22 20.88
C SER A 109 25.76 15.28 19.93
N TRP A 110 25.38 14.90 18.71
CA TRP A 110 24.76 15.75 17.70
C TRP A 110 23.22 15.81 17.80
N VAL A 111 22.61 15.02 18.70
CA VAL A 111 21.16 15.00 18.94
C VAL A 111 20.85 15.78 20.23
N SER A 112 19.89 16.70 20.17
CA SER A 112 19.46 17.42 21.37
C SER A 112 18.68 16.52 22.33
N GLN A 113 18.87 16.74 23.64
CA GLN A 113 18.17 15.96 24.67
C GLN A 113 16.65 16.09 24.56
N THR A 114 16.15 17.28 24.20
CA THR A 114 14.73 17.56 24.01
C THR A 114 14.12 16.73 22.88
N TRP A 115 14.86 16.56 21.79
CA TRP A 115 14.42 15.75 20.66
C TRP A 115 14.42 14.26 21.04
N TRP A 116 15.47 13.80 21.73
CA TRP A 116 15.57 12.43 22.22
C TRP A 116 14.39 12.04 23.13
N THR A 117 14.10 12.85 24.15
CA THR A 117 12.96 12.63 25.05
C THR A 117 11.62 12.68 24.30
N GLY A 118 11.54 13.44 23.21
CA GLY A 118 10.35 13.49 22.37
C GLY A 118 10.07 12.16 21.65
N LEU A 119 11.09 11.38 21.29
CA LEU A 119 10.95 10.09 20.58
C LEU A 119 10.36 8.97 21.45
N GLU A 120 10.19 9.20 22.75
CA GLU A 120 9.44 8.32 23.65
C GLU A 120 7.93 8.42 23.42
N GLN A 121 7.45 9.46 22.74
CA GLN A 121 6.05 9.58 22.35
C GLN A 121 5.83 9.01 20.94
N ALA A 122 4.84 8.14 20.80
CA ALA A 122 4.49 7.48 19.54
C ALA A 122 4.22 8.48 18.40
N HIS A 123 3.43 9.53 18.68
CA HIS A 123 3.12 10.59 17.72
C HIS A 123 4.39 11.28 17.22
N THR A 124 5.26 11.73 18.13
CA THR A 124 6.49 12.45 17.78
C THR A 124 7.44 11.57 16.99
N ARG A 125 7.65 10.31 17.41
CA ARG A 125 8.47 9.34 16.64
C ARG A 125 7.89 9.10 15.25
N GLY A 126 6.58 8.92 15.15
CA GLY A 126 5.90 8.73 13.86
C GLY A 126 6.09 9.91 12.91
N MET A 127 5.91 11.14 13.40
CA MET A 127 6.04 12.35 12.60
C MET A 127 7.49 12.68 12.22
N THR A 128 8.45 12.43 13.10
CA THR A 128 9.86 12.84 12.91
C THR A 128 10.74 11.76 12.30
N VAL A 129 10.39 10.49 12.48
CA VAL A 129 11.18 9.35 11.99
C VAL A 129 10.40 8.60 10.92
N HIS A 130 9.20 8.10 11.23
CA HIS A 130 8.51 7.18 10.33
C HIS A 130 8.05 7.85 9.03
N TYR A 131 7.39 9.01 9.09
CA TYR A 131 6.92 9.70 7.89
C TYR A 131 8.04 10.22 6.98
N PRO A 132 9.15 10.80 7.49
CA PRO A 132 10.28 11.15 6.65
C PRO A 132 10.94 9.93 5.98
N LEU A 133 11.08 8.80 6.70
CA LEU A 133 11.58 7.55 6.12
C LEU A 133 10.62 6.99 5.07
N MET A 134 9.31 7.09 5.29
CA MET A 134 8.30 6.71 4.30
C MET A 134 8.41 7.59 3.05
N ALA A 135 8.56 8.91 3.19
CA ALA A 135 8.76 9.82 2.07
C ALA A 135 10.06 9.49 1.29
N LEU A 136 11.16 9.24 2.01
CA LEU A 136 12.41 8.78 1.41
C LEU A 136 12.22 7.45 0.65
N SER A 137 11.38 6.56 1.16
CA SER A 137 11.10 5.26 0.54
C SER A 137 10.39 5.40 -0.81
N PHE A 138 9.49 6.38 -0.96
CA PHE A 138 8.90 6.70 -2.27
C PHE A 138 9.98 7.16 -3.27
N VAL A 139 10.93 7.97 -2.82
CA VAL A 139 12.05 8.43 -3.65
C VAL A 139 12.94 7.25 -4.05
N ILE A 140 13.31 6.38 -3.11
CA ILE A 140 14.13 5.19 -3.39
C ILE A 140 13.41 4.25 -4.36
N ALA A 141 12.11 4.03 -4.17
CA ALA A 141 11.29 3.17 -5.04
C ALA A 141 11.11 3.72 -6.46
N PHE A 142 11.31 5.03 -6.65
CA PHE A 142 11.34 5.64 -7.97
C PHE A 142 12.63 5.29 -8.73
N PHE A 143 13.77 5.30 -8.04
CA PHE A 143 15.07 4.98 -8.63
C PHE A 143 15.36 3.48 -8.71
N ASN A 144 14.89 2.68 -7.75
CA ASN A 144 15.09 1.24 -7.72
C ASN A 144 13.88 0.52 -8.33
N ARG A 145 14.10 -0.17 -9.46
CA ARG A 145 13.05 -0.94 -10.15
C ARG A 145 12.87 -2.36 -9.62
N SER A 146 13.86 -2.90 -8.90
CA SER A 146 13.82 -4.27 -8.38
C SER A 146 13.02 -4.36 -7.07
N LEU A 147 12.35 -5.49 -6.89
CA LEU A 147 11.63 -5.82 -5.65
C LEU A 147 12.48 -6.79 -4.82
N GLY A 148 12.89 -6.34 -3.63
CA GLY A 148 13.73 -7.12 -2.73
C GLY A 148 12.97 -8.05 -1.80
N PHE A 149 11.80 -8.59 -2.17
CA PHE A 149 10.96 -9.38 -1.25
C PHE A 149 11.66 -10.61 -0.69
N ILE A 150 12.50 -11.27 -1.48
CA ILE A 150 13.39 -12.35 -1.01
C ILE A 150 14.26 -11.88 0.15
N TRP A 151 14.79 -10.65 0.09
CA TRP A 151 15.60 -10.10 1.17
C TRP A 151 14.77 -9.83 2.42
N LEU A 152 13.53 -9.38 2.29
CA LEU A 152 12.64 -9.23 3.45
C LEU A 152 12.32 -10.58 4.10
N ALA A 153 12.13 -11.64 3.30
CA ALA A 153 11.95 -13.00 3.82
C ALA A 153 13.17 -13.47 4.61
N VAL A 154 14.37 -13.26 4.05
CA VAL A 154 15.65 -13.59 4.71
C VAL A 154 15.80 -12.80 6.01
N LEU A 155 15.44 -11.52 6.03
CA LEU A 155 15.49 -10.68 7.23
C LEU A 155 14.53 -11.17 8.32
N VAL A 156 13.32 -11.61 7.97
CA VAL A 156 12.37 -12.22 8.92
C VAL A 156 12.96 -13.49 9.53
N VAL A 157 13.51 -14.39 8.71
CA VAL A 157 14.15 -15.63 9.18
C VAL A 157 15.33 -15.33 10.10
N PHE A 158 16.16 -14.35 9.74
CA PHE A 158 17.29 -13.94 10.55
C PHE A 158 16.85 -13.33 11.89
N ALA A 159 15.81 -12.50 11.88
CA ALA A 159 15.25 -11.90 13.10
C ALA A 159 14.69 -12.97 14.04
N GLU A 160 13.92 -13.94 13.53
CA GLU A 160 13.41 -15.08 14.32
C GLU A 160 14.56 -15.93 14.87
N PHE A 161 15.56 -16.22 14.05
CA PHE A 161 16.74 -16.96 14.51
C PHE A 161 17.49 -16.21 15.62
N ALA A 162 17.63 -14.88 15.49
CA ALA A 162 18.25 -14.04 16.51
C ALA A 162 17.44 -14.04 17.82
N ILE A 163 16.10 -14.05 17.77
CA ILE A 163 15.23 -14.17 18.95
C ILE A 163 15.45 -15.52 19.65
N VAL A 164 15.48 -16.62 18.89
CA VAL A 164 15.73 -17.96 19.44
C VAL A 164 17.11 -18.00 20.09
N LEU A 165 18.14 -17.47 19.42
CA LEU A 165 19.50 -17.43 19.96
C LEU A 165 19.58 -16.59 21.25
N SER A 166 19.02 -15.37 21.24
CA SER A 166 19.03 -14.48 22.40
C SER A 166 18.31 -15.11 23.59
N ARG A 167 17.16 -15.74 23.34
CA ARG A 167 16.34 -16.34 24.38
C ARG A 167 16.97 -17.59 24.99
N PHE A 168 17.43 -18.53 24.17
CA PHE A 168 17.88 -19.84 24.65
C PHE A 168 19.36 -19.88 25.04
N ILE A 169 20.22 -19.07 24.41
CA ILE A 169 21.66 -19.04 24.77
C ILE A 169 21.94 -17.93 25.79
N PHE A 170 21.39 -16.75 25.57
CA PHE A 170 21.72 -15.57 26.38
C PHE A 170 20.66 -15.23 27.44
N SER A 171 19.54 -15.95 27.48
CA SER A 171 18.40 -15.65 28.37
C SER A 171 17.94 -14.19 28.27
N TYR A 172 18.07 -13.60 27.07
CA TYR A 172 17.70 -12.22 26.76
C TYR A 172 16.51 -12.20 25.80
N GLU A 173 15.42 -11.55 26.22
CA GLU A 173 14.20 -11.42 25.45
C GLU A 173 13.67 -9.99 25.58
N GLN A 174 13.32 -9.37 24.45
CA GLN A 174 12.80 -8.01 24.40
C GLN A 174 11.55 -7.94 23.55
N ALA A 175 10.58 -7.13 23.98
CA ALA A 175 9.29 -7.02 23.32
C ALA A 175 9.39 -6.52 21.86
N PHE A 176 10.30 -5.57 21.60
CA PHE A 176 10.49 -5.01 20.25
C PHE A 176 10.93 -6.06 19.21
N MET A 177 11.65 -7.12 19.63
CA MET A 177 12.13 -8.14 18.69
C MET A 177 10.95 -8.90 18.05
N GLY A 178 9.94 -9.25 18.87
CA GLY A 178 8.72 -9.88 18.38
C GLY A 178 7.88 -8.94 17.52
N ASP A 179 7.81 -7.65 17.88
CA ASP A 179 7.09 -6.65 17.09
C ASP A 179 7.75 -6.41 15.73
N LEU A 180 9.08 -6.44 15.64
CA LEU A 180 9.83 -6.34 14.38
C LEU A 180 9.45 -7.46 13.43
N VAL A 181 9.46 -8.69 13.94
CA VAL A 181 9.11 -9.86 13.13
C VAL A 181 7.67 -9.76 12.65
N ARG A 182 6.71 -9.43 13.52
CA ARG A 182 5.30 -9.26 13.12
C ARG A 182 5.16 -8.17 12.07
N PHE A 183 5.88 -7.06 12.21
CA PHE A 183 5.85 -5.95 11.27
C PHE A 183 6.37 -6.36 9.89
N TRP A 184 7.56 -6.97 9.81
CA TRP A 184 8.12 -7.44 8.55
C TRP A 184 7.34 -8.59 7.93
N TYR A 185 6.88 -9.54 8.73
CA TYR A 185 6.09 -10.68 8.27
C TYR A 185 4.73 -10.24 7.70
N ALA A 186 4.02 -9.34 8.38
CA ALA A 186 2.74 -8.80 7.89
C ALA A 186 2.91 -8.06 6.55
N ALA A 187 3.97 -7.25 6.43
CA ALA A 187 4.30 -6.57 5.20
C ALA A 187 4.66 -7.54 4.07
N LEU A 188 5.47 -8.57 4.37
CA LEU A 188 5.82 -9.60 3.41
C LEU A 188 4.55 -10.28 2.87
N PHE A 189 3.66 -10.73 3.74
CA PHE A 189 2.44 -11.41 3.33
C PHE A 189 1.53 -10.51 2.49
N LEU A 190 1.26 -9.29 2.96
CA LEU A 190 0.33 -8.38 2.31
C LEU A 190 0.89 -7.82 1.00
N PHE A 191 2.15 -7.41 0.96
CA PHE A 191 2.71 -6.78 -0.23
C PHE A 191 3.20 -7.79 -1.27
N ALA A 192 3.67 -8.97 -0.85
CA ALA A 192 4.00 -10.03 -1.80
C ALA A 192 2.74 -10.56 -2.50
N SER A 193 1.57 -10.57 -1.86
CA SER A 193 0.34 -11.05 -2.50
C SER A 193 -0.03 -10.25 -3.77
N ALA A 194 0.02 -8.91 -3.70
CA ALA A 194 -0.21 -8.06 -4.87
C ALA A 194 0.88 -8.25 -5.94
N TYR A 195 2.13 -8.47 -5.53
CA TYR A 195 3.24 -8.73 -6.44
C TYR A 195 3.11 -10.09 -7.16
N THR A 196 2.80 -11.17 -6.44
CA THR A 196 2.59 -12.50 -7.03
C THR A 196 1.46 -12.50 -8.05
N LEU A 197 0.45 -11.66 -7.84
CA LEU A 197 -0.64 -11.50 -8.80
C LEU A 197 -0.16 -10.81 -10.08
N VAL A 198 0.81 -9.89 -10.03
CA VAL A 198 1.38 -9.25 -11.24
C VAL A 198 2.22 -10.22 -12.06
N GLU A 199 2.98 -11.09 -11.39
CA GLU A 199 3.85 -12.09 -12.06
C GLU A 199 3.07 -13.28 -12.63
N ASP A 200 1.73 -13.25 -12.62
CA ASP A 200 0.87 -14.41 -12.93
C ASP A 200 1.24 -15.67 -12.09
N GLY A 201 1.97 -15.48 -10.97
CA GLY A 201 2.46 -16.54 -10.09
C GLY A 201 1.43 -16.97 -9.03
N HIS A 202 0.26 -16.33 -9.01
CA HIS A 202 -0.90 -16.90 -8.33
C HIS A 202 -1.26 -18.19 -9.05
N VAL A 203 -1.26 -19.32 -8.33
CA VAL A 203 -1.75 -20.60 -8.85
C VAL A 203 -3.23 -20.39 -9.18
N ARG A 204 -3.51 -19.96 -10.42
CA ARG A 204 -4.83 -20.11 -11.02
C ARG A 204 -5.10 -21.60 -11.00
N VAL A 205 -6.36 -22.01 -10.97
CA VAL A 205 -6.69 -23.43 -11.10
C VAL A 205 -6.40 -23.84 -12.56
N ASP A 206 -5.11 -23.91 -12.91
CA ASP A 206 -4.57 -23.91 -14.27
C ASP A 206 -4.98 -25.18 -15.02
N ILE A 207 -5.28 -26.25 -14.29
CA ILE A 207 -5.84 -27.49 -14.84
C ILE A 207 -7.18 -27.24 -15.55
N ILE A 208 -8.01 -26.34 -15.03
CA ILE A 208 -9.30 -26.00 -15.67
C ILE A 208 -9.09 -25.02 -16.83
N TYR A 209 -8.13 -24.11 -16.70
CA TYR A 209 -7.85 -23.10 -17.72
C TYR A 209 -7.16 -23.67 -18.96
N THR A 210 -6.35 -24.73 -18.85
CA THR A 210 -5.68 -25.36 -20.02
C THR A 210 -6.65 -25.78 -21.13
N HIS A 211 -7.88 -26.13 -20.78
CA HIS A 211 -8.92 -26.55 -21.72
C HIS A 211 -9.77 -25.39 -22.28
N PHE A 212 -9.57 -24.16 -21.79
CA PHE A 212 -10.38 -23.01 -22.18
C PHE A 212 -9.79 -22.28 -23.40
N SER A 213 -10.67 -21.87 -24.32
CA SER A 213 -10.29 -21.01 -25.44
C SER A 213 -9.79 -19.64 -24.95
N ARG A 214 -8.97 -18.93 -25.73
CA ARG A 214 -8.46 -17.58 -25.38
C ARG A 214 -9.61 -16.62 -24.98
N LYS A 215 -10.71 -16.64 -25.72
CA LYS A 215 -11.90 -15.81 -25.41
C LYS A 215 -12.57 -16.20 -24.10
N THR A 216 -12.65 -17.49 -23.79
CA THR A 216 -13.22 -17.96 -22.52
C THR A 216 -12.35 -17.54 -21.34
N LYS A 217 -11.02 -17.66 -21.45
CA LYS A 217 -10.07 -17.20 -20.42
C LYS A 217 -10.23 -15.70 -20.16
N ALA A 218 -10.30 -14.89 -21.22
CA ALA A 218 -10.52 -13.45 -21.11
C ALA A 218 -11.85 -13.12 -20.42
N TRP A 219 -12.95 -13.79 -20.77
CA TRP A 219 -14.23 -13.61 -20.08
C TRP A 219 -14.17 -13.95 -18.59
N VAL A 220 -13.55 -15.07 -18.22
CA VAL A 220 -13.44 -15.48 -16.82
C VAL A 220 -12.57 -14.49 -16.02
N ASN A 221 -11.44 -14.05 -16.58
CA ASN A 221 -10.57 -13.07 -15.94
C ASN A 221 -11.25 -11.70 -15.76
N ALA A 222 -11.95 -11.22 -16.79
CA ALA A 222 -12.71 -9.98 -16.71
C ALA A 222 -13.81 -10.07 -15.64
N LEU A 223 -14.62 -11.13 -15.68
CA LEU A 223 -15.74 -11.30 -14.76
C LEU A 223 -15.27 -11.55 -13.32
N GLY A 224 -14.21 -12.35 -13.13
CA GLY A 224 -13.62 -12.61 -11.83
C GLY A 224 -13.02 -11.34 -11.21
N SER A 225 -12.30 -10.54 -12.00
CA SER A 225 -11.77 -9.25 -11.55
C SER A 225 -12.89 -8.28 -11.17
N LEU A 226 -13.96 -8.22 -11.97
CA LEU A 226 -15.07 -7.30 -11.77
C LEU A 226 -16.03 -7.69 -10.63
N LEU A 227 -16.37 -8.99 -10.50
CA LEU A 227 -17.38 -9.46 -9.56
C LEU A 227 -16.81 -9.97 -8.23
N LEU A 228 -15.53 -10.36 -8.19
CA LEU A 228 -14.90 -10.91 -6.98
C LEU A 228 -13.74 -10.02 -6.52
N GLY A 229 -12.79 -9.71 -7.41
CA GLY A 229 -11.59 -8.96 -7.06
C GLY A 229 -11.86 -7.53 -6.58
N LEU A 230 -12.52 -6.73 -7.41
CA LEU A 230 -12.82 -5.32 -7.09
C LEU A 230 -13.80 -5.17 -5.92
N PRO A 231 -14.90 -5.95 -5.82
CA PRO A 231 -15.81 -5.86 -4.68
C PRO A 231 -15.13 -6.22 -3.36
N LEU A 232 -14.24 -7.21 -3.33
CA LEU A 232 -13.45 -7.54 -2.14
C LEU A 232 -12.62 -6.34 -1.67
N CYS A 233 -11.91 -5.69 -2.60
CA CYS A 233 -11.11 -4.50 -2.28
C CYS A 233 -12.00 -3.35 -1.76
N TRP A 234 -13.18 -3.20 -2.34
CA TRP A 234 -14.14 -2.17 -1.95
C TRP A 234 -14.74 -2.41 -0.55
N VAL A 235 -15.02 -3.67 -0.21
CA VAL A 235 -15.45 -4.06 1.13
C VAL A 235 -14.39 -3.69 2.17
N ILE A 236 -13.11 -3.92 1.88
CA ILE A 236 -12.02 -3.52 2.78
C ILE A 236 -12.02 -2.00 3.01
N PHE A 237 -12.20 -1.20 1.96
CA PHE A 237 -12.23 0.26 2.10
C PHE A 237 -13.47 0.76 2.86
N ILE A 238 -14.67 0.31 2.49
CA ILE A 238 -15.91 0.76 3.14
C ILE A 238 -15.94 0.34 4.61
N MET A 239 -15.68 -0.94 4.90
CA MET A 239 -15.78 -1.47 6.25
C MET A 239 -14.60 -1.05 7.12
N GLY A 240 -13.41 -0.92 6.53
CA GLY A 240 -12.18 -0.56 7.24
C GLY A 240 -12.01 0.94 7.46
N MET A 241 -12.66 1.81 6.66
CA MET A 241 -12.48 3.27 6.69
C MET A 241 -13.80 4.06 6.72
N GLY A 242 -14.94 3.41 6.94
CA GLY A 242 -16.25 4.08 6.89
C GLY A 242 -16.49 5.11 7.99
N THR A 243 -15.81 4.98 9.13
CA THR A 243 -15.94 5.85 10.31
C THR A 243 -14.58 6.11 10.97
N PRO A 244 -14.44 7.15 11.82
CA PRO A 244 -13.21 7.39 12.59
C PRO A 244 -12.81 6.22 13.50
N GLN A 245 -13.79 5.44 13.98
CA GLN A 245 -13.60 4.28 14.85
C GLN A 245 -13.35 2.98 14.07
N SER A 246 -13.34 3.04 12.74
CA SER A 246 -13.10 1.85 11.92
C SER A 246 -11.68 1.32 12.13
N SER A 247 -11.51 0.02 11.95
CA SER A 247 -10.28 -0.72 12.30
C SER A 247 -9.03 -0.24 11.57
N LEU A 248 -9.15 0.45 10.42
CA LEU A 248 -8.00 0.96 9.68
C LEU A 248 -7.69 2.44 9.97
N ILE A 249 -8.65 3.19 10.50
CA ILE A 249 -8.51 4.63 10.77
C ILE A 249 -8.12 4.89 12.22
N ALA A 250 -8.80 4.23 13.17
CA ALA A 250 -8.60 4.47 14.60
C ALA A 250 -7.14 4.27 15.06
N PRO A 251 -6.41 3.22 14.62
CA PRO A 251 -5.02 3.04 15.01
C PRO A 251 -4.11 4.14 14.46
N VAL A 252 -4.36 4.59 13.24
CA VAL A 252 -3.56 5.63 12.56
C VAL A 252 -3.75 7.00 13.21
N LEU A 253 -4.98 7.36 13.57
CA LEU A 253 -5.27 8.63 14.25
C LEU A 253 -4.71 8.69 15.67
N SER A 254 -4.79 7.58 16.40
CA SER A 254 -4.34 7.51 17.79
C SER A 254 -2.84 7.23 17.94
N PHE A 255 -2.12 6.97 16.83
CA PHE A 255 -0.75 6.43 16.85
C PHE A 255 -0.64 5.23 17.78
N GLU A 256 -1.53 4.25 17.58
CA GLU A 256 -1.61 3.06 18.42
C GLU A 256 -0.26 2.32 18.44
N ILE A 257 0.13 1.91 19.65
CA ILE A 257 1.36 1.19 19.93
C ILE A 257 1.06 -0.18 20.54
N SER A 258 2.05 -1.07 20.45
CA SER A 258 2.04 -2.37 21.11
C SER A 258 1.72 -2.20 22.60
N GLN A 259 0.85 -3.09 23.12
CA GLN A 259 0.50 -3.15 24.54
C GLN A 259 1.68 -3.60 25.43
N SER A 260 2.80 -3.98 24.80
CA SER A 260 4.04 -4.29 25.50
C SER A 260 4.78 -3.00 25.89
N ALA A 261 5.20 -2.91 27.16
CA ALA A 261 5.81 -1.70 27.72
C ALA A 261 7.06 -1.20 26.96
N TYR A 262 7.75 -2.08 26.25
CA TYR A 262 8.99 -1.79 25.51
C TYR A 262 8.92 -2.24 24.04
N GLY A 263 7.71 -2.31 23.47
CA GLY A 263 7.51 -2.65 22.06
C GLY A 263 7.92 -1.55 21.08
N MET A 264 7.85 -1.88 19.79
CA MET A 264 8.06 -0.93 18.69
C MET A 264 6.85 -0.03 18.49
N TYR A 265 7.05 1.16 17.94
CA TYR A 265 5.97 2.12 17.67
C TYR A 265 5.47 2.05 16.22
N VAL A 266 5.24 0.83 15.74
CA VAL A 266 4.91 0.56 14.32
C VAL A 266 3.50 0.00 14.11
N GLN A 267 2.76 -0.29 15.19
CA GLN A 267 1.44 -0.93 15.10
C GLN A 267 0.44 -0.11 14.29
N TYR A 268 0.39 1.21 14.48
CA TYR A 268 -0.47 2.08 13.67
C TYR A 268 -0.19 1.98 12.15
N LEU A 269 1.07 1.73 11.74
CA LEU A 269 1.43 1.54 10.33
C LEU A 269 0.92 0.20 9.78
N MET A 270 0.80 -0.82 10.63
CA MET A 270 0.28 -2.14 10.22
C MET A 270 -1.18 -2.07 9.78
N ALA A 271 -1.99 -1.19 10.39
CA ALA A 271 -3.34 -0.90 9.89
C ALA A 271 -3.29 -0.32 8.47
N GLY A 272 -2.30 0.54 8.18
CA GLY A 272 -2.03 1.07 6.85
C GLY A 272 -1.62 0.01 5.82
N PHE A 273 -1.01 -1.11 6.22
CA PHE A 273 -0.65 -2.17 5.28
C PHE A 273 -1.86 -2.75 4.56
N LEU A 274 -3.00 -2.88 5.25
CA LEU A 274 -4.22 -3.40 4.64
C LEU A 274 -4.79 -2.41 3.62
N ILE A 275 -4.65 -1.10 3.86
CA ILE A 275 -5.04 -0.05 2.90
C ILE A 275 -4.18 -0.15 1.64
N ILE A 276 -2.86 -0.27 1.80
CA ILE A 276 -1.92 -0.42 0.69
C ILE A 276 -2.17 -1.71 -0.10
N PHE A 277 -2.44 -2.82 0.60
CA PHE A 277 -2.82 -4.08 -0.01
C PHE A 277 -4.10 -3.95 -0.83
N ALA A 278 -5.18 -3.43 -0.26
CA ALA A 278 -6.44 -3.25 -0.98
C ALA A 278 -6.30 -2.31 -2.18
N LEU A 279 -5.46 -1.26 -2.07
CA LEU A 279 -5.19 -0.33 -3.16
C LEU A 279 -4.40 -1.00 -4.30
N SER A 280 -3.30 -1.66 -3.97
CA SER A 280 -2.46 -2.34 -4.97
C SER A 280 -3.22 -3.47 -5.66
N MET A 281 -4.00 -4.27 -4.92
CA MET A 281 -4.87 -5.30 -5.48
C MET A 281 -5.96 -4.72 -6.39
N ALA A 282 -6.62 -3.63 -5.97
CA ALA A 282 -7.63 -2.98 -6.81
C ALA A 282 -7.03 -2.50 -8.14
N LEU A 283 -5.83 -1.90 -8.12
CA LEU A 283 -5.13 -1.49 -9.34
C LEU A 283 -4.82 -2.71 -10.23
N ILE A 284 -4.36 -3.82 -9.66
CA ILE A 284 -4.08 -5.03 -10.44
C ILE A 284 -5.34 -5.66 -11.03
N PHE A 285 -6.44 -5.74 -10.29
CA PHE A 285 -7.70 -6.22 -10.84
C PHE A 285 -8.24 -5.31 -11.97
N ILE A 286 -8.05 -3.99 -11.87
CA ILE A 286 -8.38 -3.08 -12.97
C ILE A 286 -7.49 -3.38 -14.19
N SER A 287 -6.19 -3.57 -14.00
CA SER A 287 -5.27 -3.95 -15.07
C SER A 287 -5.70 -5.25 -15.76
N TYR A 288 -6.02 -6.30 -14.99
CA TYR A 288 -6.49 -7.57 -15.53
C TYR A 288 -7.82 -7.46 -16.27
N PHE A 289 -8.73 -6.65 -15.76
CA PHE A 289 -10.01 -6.38 -16.41
C PHE A 289 -9.78 -5.71 -17.78
N LEU A 290 -8.96 -4.66 -17.84
CA LEU A 290 -8.66 -3.95 -19.08
C LEU A 290 -7.95 -4.85 -20.12
N ASP A 291 -6.95 -5.61 -19.70
CA ASP A 291 -6.23 -6.54 -20.59
C ASP A 291 -7.14 -7.65 -21.13
N SER A 292 -8.08 -8.12 -20.29
CA SER A 292 -9.08 -9.11 -20.72
C SER A 292 -10.11 -8.54 -21.69
N VAL A 293 -10.53 -7.28 -21.51
CA VAL A 293 -11.42 -6.59 -22.45
C VAL A 293 -10.70 -6.29 -23.77
N ALA A 294 -9.40 -5.98 -23.74
CA ALA A 294 -8.58 -5.83 -24.94
C ALA A 294 -8.56 -7.11 -25.78
N ASP A 295 -8.35 -8.26 -25.13
CA ASP A 295 -8.40 -9.59 -25.76
C ASP A 295 -9.77 -9.90 -26.38
N LEU A 296 -10.87 -9.51 -25.72
CA LEU A 296 -12.23 -9.70 -26.24
C LEU A 296 -12.55 -8.76 -27.41
N SER A 297 -11.96 -7.57 -27.41
CA SER A 297 -12.12 -6.55 -28.45
C SER A 297 -11.27 -6.84 -29.70
N GLY A 298 -10.40 -7.85 -29.64
CA GLY A 298 -9.53 -8.24 -30.75
C GLY A 298 -8.35 -7.29 -30.96
N GLU A 299 -7.94 -6.57 -29.93
CA GLU A 299 -6.78 -5.68 -29.97
C GLU A 299 -5.50 -6.52 -30.20
N SER A 300 -4.73 -6.21 -31.24
CA SER A 300 -3.54 -7.01 -31.60
C SER A 300 -2.46 -6.89 -30.53
N ASP A 301 -1.71 -7.96 -30.28
CA ASP A 301 -0.56 -8.02 -29.34
C ASP A 301 0.65 -7.17 -29.79
N ARG A 302 0.49 -6.08 -30.56
CA ARG A 302 1.58 -5.17 -30.93
C ARG A 302 2.09 -4.46 -29.67
N VAL A 303 3.02 -5.13 -28.99
CA VAL A 303 4.02 -4.54 -28.14
C VAL A 303 4.88 -3.69 -29.08
N ASP A 304 4.79 -2.37 -29.00
CA ASP A 304 5.78 -1.52 -29.65
C ASP A 304 7.15 -1.90 -29.10
N ASP A 305 8.15 -2.15 -29.96
CA ASP A 305 9.47 -2.69 -29.59
C ASP A 305 10.22 -1.87 -28.51
N ASN A 306 9.81 -0.63 -28.26
CA ASN A 306 10.30 0.19 -27.15
C ASN A 306 9.78 -0.23 -25.75
N ASP A 307 8.61 -0.87 -25.67
CA ASP A 307 8.04 -1.35 -24.40
C ASP A 307 8.58 -2.74 -24.02
N THR A 308 9.22 -3.46 -24.94
CA THR A 308 9.91 -4.73 -24.66
C THR A 308 11.12 -4.51 -23.76
N GLU A 309 11.88 -3.44 -23.95
CA GLU A 309 12.98 -3.08 -23.05
C GLU A 309 12.48 -2.58 -21.68
N ALA A 310 11.40 -1.80 -21.64
CA ALA A 310 10.81 -1.32 -20.39
C ALA A 310 10.15 -2.45 -19.57
N THR A 311 9.54 -3.42 -20.24
CA THR A 311 8.94 -4.60 -19.62
C THR A 311 10.04 -5.58 -19.17
N LYS A 312 11.10 -5.80 -19.97
CA LYS A 312 12.31 -6.55 -19.55
C LYS A 312 13.05 -5.91 -18.38
N ALA A 313 13.08 -4.57 -18.30
CA ALA A 313 13.74 -3.84 -17.22
C ALA A 313 12.97 -3.84 -15.90
N VAL A 314 11.67 -4.19 -15.91
CA VAL A 314 10.84 -4.29 -14.71
C VAL A 314 10.55 -5.76 -14.36
N TYR A 315 10.48 -6.66 -15.35
CA TYR A 315 10.11 -8.07 -15.23
C TYR A 315 10.92 -8.95 -16.19
N PRO A 316 12.18 -9.29 -15.88
CA PRO A 316 13.04 -10.04 -16.78
C PRO A 316 12.62 -11.51 -16.98
N GLU A 317 11.88 -12.12 -16.05
CA GLU A 317 11.56 -13.57 -16.07
C GLU A 317 10.24 -13.93 -16.79
N ARG A 318 9.42 -12.94 -17.17
CA ARG A 318 8.09 -13.18 -17.75
C ARG A 318 8.14 -13.79 -19.17
N ASP A 319 9.21 -13.51 -19.92
CA ASP A 319 9.38 -14.04 -21.29
C ASP A 319 10.09 -15.40 -21.32
N THR A 320 10.99 -15.67 -20.37
CA THR A 320 11.67 -16.97 -20.28
C THR A 320 10.70 -18.12 -20.00
N LEU A 321 9.60 -17.86 -19.29
CA LEU A 321 8.58 -18.88 -19.03
C LEU A 321 7.62 -19.08 -20.21
N LYS A 322 7.48 -18.09 -21.10
CA LYS A 322 6.70 -18.23 -22.34
C LYS A 322 7.45 -18.98 -23.45
N GLU A 323 8.78 -18.95 -23.44
CA GLU A 323 9.60 -19.76 -24.36
C GLU A 323 9.72 -21.23 -23.92
N LEU A 324 9.41 -21.54 -22.66
CA LEU A 324 9.55 -22.88 -22.07
C LEU A 324 8.22 -23.65 -21.93
N ALA A 325 7.08 -23.04 -22.28
CA ALA A 325 5.74 -23.64 -22.20
C ALA A 325 5.08 -23.79 -23.59
#